data_AF-A0A1Y3NA14-F1
#
_entry.id   AF-A0A1Y3NA14-F1
#
_cell.length_a   1.000
_cell.length_b   1.000
_cell.length_c   1.000
_cell.angle_alpha   90.00
_cell.angle_beta   90.00
_cell.angle_gamma   90.00
#
_symmetry.space_group_name_H-M   'P 1'
#
loop_
_entity.id
_entity.type
_entity.pdbx_description
1 polymer ?
#
loop_
_entity_poly.entity_id
_entity_poly.type
_entity_poly.pdbx_seq_one_letter_code
_entity_poly.pdbx_strand_id
1 'polypeptide(L)'
;KNGNTQGPTDADTIVFKLQVKCTNKKGAPKDDSLDPSELYENSSVYSGQMVWSPQGRQEEFFKNSPPRPVYDDILITKLRPKQEIDLELHCVKGIGKDHAKFSPVATASYRLLPDIIITKPILGKDAEKFQKCFPEGVIEVFTNKDGEKEARVVNPRKDTVSRECLRHAEFKDKVKLTRVRDHFIFNVESVGAIPPQRLLPDAVKVLIEKCKVLKRSLAQLNQSN
;
A
#
# COMPACT_ATOMS: atom_id res chain seq x y z
N LYS A 1 -18.75 -34.42 9.47
CA LYS A 1 -17.28 -34.24 9.31
C LYS A 1 -16.84 -34.91 8.01
N ASN A 2 -17.13 -34.28 6.86
CA ASN A 2 -16.60 -34.73 5.56
C ASN A 2 -15.83 -33.55 4.98
N GLY A 3 -14.62 -33.34 5.50
CA GLY A 3 -13.67 -32.37 4.94
C GLY A 3 -12.95 -33.05 3.80
N ASN A 4 -13.03 -32.47 2.61
CA ASN A 4 -12.40 -32.93 1.38
C ASN A 4 -10.90 -33.17 1.61
N THR A 5 -10.46 -34.44 1.64
CA THR A 5 -9.07 -34.88 1.86
C THR A 5 -8.29 -34.90 0.54
N GLN A 6 -8.28 -33.80 -0.20
CA GLN A 6 -7.29 -33.62 -1.27
C GLN A 6 -6.13 -32.81 -0.69
N GLY A 7 -4.94 -33.39 -0.72
CA GLY A 7 -3.71 -32.68 -0.37
C GLY A 7 -3.44 -31.52 -1.35
N PRO A 8 -2.42 -30.68 -1.06
CA PRO A 8 -2.06 -29.56 -1.92
C PRO A 8 -1.75 -30.06 -3.34
N THR A 9 -2.15 -29.27 -4.34
CA THR A 9 -2.01 -29.59 -5.76
C THR A 9 -1.15 -28.55 -6.48
N ASP A 10 -0.70 -28.89 -7.69
CA ASP A 10 0.03 -27.95 -8.55
C ASP A 10 -0.85 -26.74 -9.00
N ALA A 11 -2.17 -26.80 -8.80
CA ALA A 11 -3.11 -25.76 -9.18
C ALA A 11 -3.43 -24.73 -8.06
N ASP A 12 -3.22 -25.08 -6.79
CA ASP A 12 -3.63 -24.25 -5.64
C ASP A 12 -2.48 -23.83 -4.71
N THR A 13 -1.31 -24.44 -4.87
CA THR A 13 -0.19 -24.28 -3.94
C THR A 13 1.12 -24.00 -4.68
N ILE A 14 1.82 -22.93 -4.30
CA ILE A 14 3.20 -22.64 -4.75
C ILE A 14 4.17 -23.01 -3.63
N VAL A 15 5.25 -23.72 -3.96
CA VAL A 15 6.24 -24.18 -2.97
C VAL A 15 7.53 -23.38 -3.10
N PHE A 16 8.04 -22.87 -1.97
CA PHE A 16 9.39 -22.31 -1.84
C PHE A 16 10.23 -23.12 -0.86
N LYS A 17 11.54 -23.14 -1.06
CA LYS A 17 12.52 -23.70 -0.12
C LYS A 17 13.46 -22.61 0.36
N LEU A 18 13.75 -22.61 1.66
CA LEU A 18 14.76 -21.75 2.28
C LEU A 18 15.74 -22.63 3.03
N GLN A 19 16.92 -22.82 2.43
CA GLN A 19 17.95 -23.72 2.93
C GLN A 19 19.27 -22.94 3.07
N VAL A 20 19.60 -22.55 4.30
CA VAL A 20 20.73 -21.66 4.56
C VAL A 20 21.53 -22.15 5.75
N LYS A 21 22.85 -22.26 5.57
CA LYS A 21 23.80 -22.63 6.62
C LYS A 21 24.80 -21.51 6.82
N CYS A 22 25.02 -21.12 8.07
CA CYS A 22 26.00 -20.10 8.44
C CYS A 22 27.34 -20.74 8.81
N THR A 23 28.42 -20.21 8.23
CA THR A 23 29.79 -20.69 8.39
C THR A 23 30.75 -19.54 8.63
N ASN A 24 31.93 -19.83 9.19
CA ASN A 24 33.01 -18.85 9.26
C ASN A 24 33.59 -18.60 7.86
N LYS A 25 33.85 -17.34 7.51
CA LYS A 25 34.56 -17.00 6.28
C LYS A 25 36.00 -17.48 6.35
N LYS A 26 36.49 -18.08 5.26
CA LYS A 26 37.91 -18.48 5.16
C LYS A 26 38.79 -17.24 5.12
N GLY A 27 39.72 -17.13 6.07
CA GLY A 27 40.64 -15.99 6.15
C GLY A 27 40.04 -14.73 6.78
N ALA A 28 38.89 -14.82 7.43
CA ALA A 28 38.34 -13.70 8.20
C ALA A 28 39.33 -13.26 9.30
N PRO A 29 39.43 -11.95 9.59
CA PRO A 29 40.19 -11.46 10.74
C PRO A 29 39.69 -12.12 12.03
N LYS A 30 40.60 -12.42 12.96
CA LYS A 30 40.27 -12.94 14.29
C LYS A 30 39.94 -11.78 15.24
N ASP A 31 39.01 -10.93 14.82
CA ASP A 31 38.56 -9.79 15.59
C ASP A 31 37.04 -9.85 15.69
N ASP A 32 36.56 -10.27 16.87
CA ASP A 32 35.13 -10.43 17.16
C ASP A 32 34.41 -9.08 17.30
N SER A 33 35.11 -7.95 17.21
CA SER A 33 34.52 -6.60 17.18
C SER A 33 34.07 -6.17 15.77
N LEU A 34 34.46 -6.91 14.73
CA LEU A 34 34.07 -6.63 13.34
C LEU A 34 32.62 -7.00 13.05
N ASP A 35 32.08 -6.42 11.97
CA ASP A 35 30.71 -6.70 11.55
C ASP A 35 30.53 -8.21 11.22
N PRO A 36 29.45 -8.87 11.66
CA PRO A 36 29.19 -10.28 11.36
C PRO A 36 29.18 -10.64 9.86
N SER A 37 28.96 -9.67 8.97
CA SER A 37 29.07 -9.85 7.53
C SER A 37 30.51 -9.98 7.04
N GLU A 38 31.50 -9.49 7.79
CA GLU A 38 32.94 -9.65 7.49
C GLU A 38 33.48 -10.98 8.03
N LEU A 39 32.91 -11.47 9.12
CA LEU A 39 33.36 -12.68 9.82
C LEU A 39 32.71 -13.96 9.29
N TYR A 40 31.46 -13.89 8.83
CA TYR A 40 30.65 -15.07 8.55
C TYR A 40 30.01 -15.03 7.16
N GLU A 41 29.85 -16.20 6.55
CA GLU A 41 29.02 -16.38 5.37
C GLU A 41 27.59 -16.70 5.82
N ASN A 42 26.60 -16.10 5.14
CA ASN A 42 25.17 -16.28 5.43
C ASN A 42 24.76 -15.97 6.89
N SER A 43 25.41 -14.99 7.53
CA SER A 43 25.01 -14.53 8.87
C SER A 43 23.69 -13.74 8.88
N SER A 44 23.27 -13.19 7.74
CA SER A 44 21.97 -12.56 7.55
C SER A 44 21.21 -13.31 6.46
N VAL A 45 20.00 -13.75 6.77
CA VAL A 45 19.13 -14.50 5.86
C VAL A 45 18.05 -13.58 5.34
N TYR A 46 17.98 -13.40 4.03
CA TYR A 46 17.06 -12.49 3.36
C TYR A 46 15.99 -13.22 2.55
N SER A 47 14.88 -12.54 2.26
CA SER A 47 13.77 -13.06 1.44
C SER A 47 14.23 -13.57 0.08
N GLY A 48 15.17 -12.89 -0.59
CA GLY A 48 15.69 -13.28 -1.91
C GLY A 48 16.36 -14.66 -1.95
N GLN A 49 16.68 -15.25 -0.79
CA GLN A 49 17.22 -16.62 -0.69
C GLN A 49 16.14 -17.71 -0.75
N MET A 50 14.85 -17.34 -0.80
CA MET A 50 13.75 -18.28 -1.04
C MET A 50 13.76 -18.73 -2.50
N VAL A 51 13.95 -20.02 -2.73
CA VAL A 51 13.99 -20.62 -4.07
C VAL A 51 12.65 -21.28 -4.37
N TRP A 52 12.01 -20.87 -5.46
CA TRP A 52 10.78 -21.52 -5.93
C TRP A 52 11.07 -22.95 -6.39
N SER A 53 10.26 -23.89 -5.93
CA SER A 53 10.33 -25.32 -6.26
C SER A 53 9.07 -25.71 -7.06
N PRO A 54 9.11 -25.67 -8.41
CA PRO A 54 7.94 -25.97 -9.24
C PRO A 54 7.39 -27.37 -8.96
N GLN A 55 6.06 -27.49 -8.93
CA GLN A 55 5.36 -28.77 -8.80
C GLN A 55 4.53 -29.04 -10.06
N GLY A 56 4.49 -30.29 -10.51
CA GLY A 56 3.65 -30.70 -11.65
C GLY A 56 3.87 -29.82 -12.90
N ARG A 57 2.81 -29.16 -13.37
CA ARG A 57 2.83 -28.33 -14.61
C ARG A 57 3.29 -26.89 -14.39
N GLN A 58 3.65 -26.52 -13.16
CA GLN A 58 3.96 -25.12 -12.83
C GLN A 58 5.22 -24.61 -13.55
N GLU A 59 6.20 -25.48 -13.82
CA GLU A 59 7.42 -25.09 -14.54
C GLU A 59 7.11 -24.52 -15.92
N GLU A 60 6.20 -25.16 -16.66
CA GLU A 60 5.75 -24.67 -17.96
C GLU A 60 4.87 -23.41 -17.82
N PHE A 61 3.91 -23.44 -16.88
CA PHE A 61 2.96 -22.33 -16.69
C PHE A 61 3.65 -21.01 -16.31
N PHE A 62 4.69 -21.07 -15.48
CA PHE A 62 5.43 -19.90 -14.99
C PHE A 62 6.76 -19.67 -15.70
N LYS A 63 7.04 -20.36 -16.81
CA LYS A 63 8.32 -20.28 -17.54
C LYS A 63 8.81 -18.85 -17.79
N ASN A 64 7.90 -17.93 -18.14
CA ASN A 64 8.24 -16.55 -18.46
C ASN A 64 8.22 -15.61 -17.24
N SER A 65 7.67 -16.06 -16.12
CA SER A 65 7.58 -15.26 -14.89
C SER A 65 7.57 -16.18 -13.67
N PRO A 66 8.74 -16.72 -13.28
CA PRO A 66 8.85 -17.60 -12.12
C PRO A 66 8.39 -16.89 -10.83
N PRO A 67 7.63 -17.57 -9.95
CA PRO A 67 7.33 -17.08 -8.62
C PRO A 67 8.59 -16.72 -7.85
N ARG A 68 8.56 -15.55 -7.22
CA ARG A 68 9.62 -15.06 -6.35
C ARG A 68 9.05 -14.12 -5.28
N PRO A 69 9.77 -13.89 -4.17
CA PRO A 69 9.50 -12.75 -3.31
C PRO A 69 9.47 -11.44 -4.10
N VAL A 70 8.61 -10.52 -3.69
CA VAL A 70 8.51 -9.20 -4.34
C VAL A 70 9.79 -8.39 -4.09
N TYR A 71 10.26 -8.41 -2.84
CA TYR A 71 11.45 -7.74 -2.36
C TYR A 71 12.47 -8.79 -1.93
N ASP A 72 13.72 -8.63 -2.35
CA ASP A 72 14.78 -9.62 -2.12
C ASP A 72 15.59 -9.36 -0.83
N ASP A 73 15.39 -8.20 -0.23
CA ASP A 73 16.20 -7.64 0.86
C ASP A 73 15.49 -7.61 2.23
N ILE A 74 14.35 -8.29 2.37
CA ILE A 74 13.67 -8.42 3.66
C ILE A 74 14.48 -9.37 4.53
N LEU A 75 15.13 -8.87 5.58
CA LEU A 75 15.82 -9.70 6.56
C LEU A 75 14.81 -10.58 7.30
N ILE A 76 14.95 -11.90 7.16
CA ILE A 76 14.12 -12.89 7.84
C ILE A 76 14.69 -13.16 9.24
N THR A 77 15.98 -13.47 9.30
CA THR A 77 16.66 -13.79 10.55
C THR A 77 18.18 -13.66 10.42
N LYS A 78 18.89 -13.69 11.54
CA LYS A 78 20.35 -13.72 11.59
C LYS A 78 20.83 -15.02 12.23
N LEU A 79 21.91 -15.55 11.69
CA LEU A 79 22.52 -16.79 12.12
C LEU A 79 23.93 -16.57 12.69
N ARG A 80 24.43 -17.59 13.37
CA ARG A 80 25.83 -17.75 13.78
C ARG A 80 26.38 -19.07 13.24
N PRO A 81 27.72 -19.22 13.17
CA PRO A 81 28.33 -20.43 12.66
C PRO A 81 27.76 -21.69 13.32
N LYS A 82 27.51 -22.73 12.50
CA LYS A 82 26.87 -24.01 12.87
C LYS A 82 25.34 -23.97 12.98
N GLN A 83 24.71 -22.80 12.91
CA GLN A 83 23.25 -22.71 12.77
C GLN A 83 22.84 -22.87 11.31
N GLU A 84 21.70 -23.51 11.10
CA GLU A 84 21.11 -23.71 9.77
C GLU A 84 19.58 -23.58 9.83
N ILE A 85 19.02 -23.26 8.67
CA ILE A 85 17.59 -23.19 8.39
C ILE A 85 17.33 -24.15 7.24
N ASP A 86 16.36 -25.04 7.41
CA ASP A 86 15.81 -25.89 6.36
C ASP A 86 14.28 -25.86 6.46
N LEU A 87 13.66 -25.11 5.55
CA LEU A 87 12.22 -24.88 5.54
C LEU A 87 11.64 -25.08 4.14
N GLU A 88 10.44 -25.66 4.10
CA GLU A 88 9.57 -25.67 2.94
C GLU A 88 8.34 -24.79 3.24
N LEU A 89 8.03 -23.85 2.35
CA LEU A 89 6.94 -22.90 2.48
C LEU A 89 5.87 -23.19 1.44
N HIS A 90 4.63 -23.38 1.89
CA HIS A 90 3.46 -23.57 1.02
C HIS A 90 2.66 -22.28 0.95
N CYS A 91 2.64 -21.66 -0.23
CA CYS A 91 1.91 -20.43 -0.50
C CYS A 91 0.56 -20.75 -1.14
N VAL A 92 -0.52 -20.33 -0.47
CA VAL A 92 -1.90 -20.53 -0.92
C VAL A 92 -2.60 -19.19 -1.15
N LYS A 93 -3.66 -19.21 -1.93
CA LYS A 93 -4.51 -18.03 -2.15
C LYS A 93 -5.39 -17.77 -0.92
N GLY A 94 -5.39 -16.53 -0.43
CA GLY A 94 -6.24 -16.07 0.67
C GLY A 94 -6.84 -14.70 0.43
N ILE A 95 -7.59 -14.18 1.41
CA ILE A 95 -8.19 -12.84 1.39
C ILE A 95 -7.84 -12.07 2.66
N GLY A 96 -7.69 -10.75 2.56
CA GLY A 96 -7.34 -9.90 3.70
C GLY A 96 -8.30 -9.95 4.89
N LYS A 97 -9.56 -10.36 4.67
CA LYS A 97 -10.54 -10.58 5.76
C LYS A 97 -10.15 -11.76 6.66
N ASP A 98 -9.53 -12.79 6.08
CA ASP A 98 -9.08 -13.97 6.82
C ASP A 98 -7.80 -13.67 7.60
N HIS A 99 -6.81 -13.06 6.93
CA HIS A 99 -5.59 -12.64 7.59
C HIS A 99 -4.94 -11.45 6.88
N ALA A 100 -4.38 -10.50 7.64
CA ALA A 100 -3.79 -9.26 7.12
C ALA A 100 -2.65 -9.50 6.11
N LYS A 101 -1.91 -10.62 6.23
CA LYS A 101 -0.86 -11.06 5.27
C LYS A 101 -1.36 -11.21 3.82
N PHE A 102 -2.66 -11.39 3.62
CA PHE A 102 -3.29 -11.49 2.30
C PHE A 102 -3.83 -10.14 1.80
N SER A 103 -3.64 -9.04 2.52
CA SER A 103 -3.95 -7.71 2.02
C SER A 103 -3.00 -7.37 0.86
N PRO A 104 -3.51 -7.06 -0.35
CA PRO A 104 -2.67 -6.72 -1.50
C PRO A 104 -2.21 -5.26 -1.49
N VAL A 105 -2.61 -4.48 -0.49
CA VAL A 105 -2.30 -3.05 -0.33
C VAL A 105 -1.55 -2.80 0.97
N ALA A 106 -0.58 -1.88 0.90
CA ALA A 106 0.00 -1.26 2.08
C ALA A 106 -1.05 -0.33 2.73
N THR A 107 -1.63 0.55 1.91
CA THR A 107 -2.80 1.35 2.29
C THR A 107 -3.70 1.57 1.09
N ALA A 108 -5.01 1.53 1.33
CA ALA A 108 -6.01 1.98 0.38
C ALA A 108 -6.97 2.88 1.14
N SER A 109 -6.97 4.16 0.77
CA SER A 109 -7.78 5.17 1.43
C SER A 109 -8.29 6.17 0.41
N TYR A 110 -9.22 7.00 0.84
CA TYR A 110 -9.65 8.16 0.08
C TYR A 110 -9.86 9.33 1.01
N ARG A 111 -9.85 10.53 0.42
CA ARG A 111 -10.40 11.73 1.03
C ARG A 111 -11.26 12.46 0.02
N LEU A 112 -12.20 13.26 0.52
CA LEU A 112 -12.96 14.15 -0.35
C LEU A 112 -12.11 15.35 -0.75
N LEU A 113 -12.33 15.88 -1.95
CA LEU A 113 -11.68 17.12 -2.41
C LEU A 113 -12.02 18.26 -1.42
N PRO A 114 -11.00 18.91 -0.81
CA PRO A 114 -11.22 20.12 -0.02
C PRO A 114 -11.83 21.21 -0.89
N ASP A 115 -12.72 22.00 -0.30
CA ASP A 115 -13.30 23.17 -0.94
C ASP A 115 -13.15 24.37 0.00
N ILE A 116 -12.38 25.35 -0.44
CA ILE A 116 -12.02 26.54 0.35
C ILE A 116 -12.77 27.71 -0.27
N ILE A 117 -13.78 28.21 0.44
CA ILE A 117 -14.60 29.31 -0.03
C ILE A 117 -14.19 30.57 0.71
N ILE A 118 -13.65 31.55 -0.01
CA ILE A 118 -13.40 32.90 0.50
C ILE A 118 -14.70 33.70 0.33
N THR A 119 -15.37 34.00 1.44
CA THR A 119 -16.67 34.71 1.44
C THR A 119 -16.54 36.23 1.37
N LYS A 120 -15.37 36.76 1.73
CA LYS A 120 -15.05 38.19 1.67
C LYS A 120 -13.59 38.35 1.21
N PRO A 121 -13.25 39.36 0.40
CA PRO A 121 -11.87 39.58 -0.04
C PRO A 121 -10.89 39.64 1.13
N ILE A 122 -9.74 38.97 0.97
CA ILE A 122 -8.63 38.98 1.94
C ILE A 122 -7.46 39.68 1.25
N LEU A 123 -7.09 40.86 1.76
CA LEU A 123 -6.25 41.83 1.05
C LEU A 123 -4.97 42.18 1.81
N GLY A 124 -3.98 42.72 1.10
CA GLY A 124 -2.75 43.26 1.67
C GLY A 124 -1.96 42.25 2.50
N LYS A 125 -1.57 42.64 3.72
CA LYS A 125 -0.82 41.78 4.66
C LYS A 125 -1.62 40.55 5.10
N ASP A 126 -2.94 40.68 5.18
CA ASP A 126 -3.82 39.57 5.53
C ASP A 126 -3.79 38.49 4.43
N ALA A 127 -3.63 38.87 3.16
CA ALA A 127 -3.52 37.92 2.04
C ALA A 127 -2.26 37.05 2.17
N GLU A 128 -1.11 37.66 2.48
CA GLU A 128 0.15 36.95 2.69
C GLU A 128 0.11 36.06 3.94
N LYS A 129 -0.54 36.53 5.02
CA LYS A 129 -0.73 35.73 6.24
C LYS A 129 -1.70 34.56 5.99
N PHE A 130 -2.77 34.80 5.24
CA PHE A 130 -3.73 33.77 4.88
C PHE A 130 -3.07 32.68 4.03
N GLN A 131 -2.24 33.05 3.06
CA GLN A 131 -1.45 32.10 2.27
C GLN A 131 -0.62 31.16 3.16
N LYS A 132 0.04 31.69 4.19
CA LYS A 132 0.87 30.90 5.13
C LYS A 132 0.08 29.95 6.03
N CYS A 133 -1.25 30.06 6.08
CA CYS A 133 -2.10 29.13 6.83
C CYS A 133 -2.34 27.80 6.09
N PHE A 134 -1.92 27.70 4.82
CA PHE A 134 -2.13 26.52 3.98
C PHE A 134 -0.80 25.98 3.46
N PRO A 135 -0.77 24.70 3.03
CA PRO A 135 0.37 24.17 2.27
C PRO A 135 0.70 25.01 1.03
N GLU A 136 1.97 24.96 0.63
CA GLU A 136 2.46 25.70 -0.53
C GLU A 136 1.68 25.32 -1.81
N GLY A 137 1.27 26.36 -2.56
CA GLY A 137 0.52 26.22 -3.81
C GLY A 137 -0.96 25.91 -3.62
N VAL A 138 -1.52 25.98 -2.41
CA VAL A 138 -2.99 25.95 -2.21
C VAL A 138 -3.58 27.34 -2.46
N ILE A 139 -2.98 28.35 -1.85
CA ILE A 139 -3.33 29.76 -1.97
C ILE A 139 -2.19 30.51 -2.67
N GLU A 140 -2.54 31.41 -3.59
CA GLU A 140 -1.62 32.37 -4.16
C GLU A 140 -2.12 33.80 -3.94
N VAL A 141 -1.20 34.75 -3.90
CA VAL A 141 -1.49 36.17 -3.72
C VAL A 141 -1.27 36.88 -5.05
N PHE A 142 -2.32 37.49 -5.58
CA PHE A 142 -2.31 38.22 -6.85
C PHE A 142 -2.50 39.70 -6.61
N THR A 143 -2.04 40.54 -7.54
CA THR A 143 -2.44 41.95 -7.56
C THR A 143 -3.81 42.07 -8.22
N ASN A 144 -4.79 42.65 -7.50
CA ASN A 144 -6.12 42.89 -8.02
C ASN A 144 -6.14 44.12 -8.95
N LYS A 145 -7.31 44.45 -9.51
CA LYS A 145 -7.47 45.58 -10.44
C LYS A 145 -7.18 46.93 -9.81
N ASP A 146 -7.29 47.02 -8.49
CA ASP A 146 -7.07 48.24 -7.70
C ASP A 146 -5.61 48.37 -7.24
N GLY A 147 -4.73 47.45 -7.67
CA GLY A 147 -3.30 47.45 -7.32
C GLY A 147 -2.98 46.82 -5.96
N GLU A 148 -3.98 46.23 -5.29
CA GLU A 148 -3.81 45.62 -3.97
C GLU A 148 -3.56 44.11 -4.05
N LYS A 149 -2.80 43.57 -3.10
CA LYS A 149 -2.58 42.12 -2.96
C LYS A 149 -3.87 41.44 -2.50
N GLU A 150 -4.31 40.39 -3.16
CA GLU A 150 -5.52 39.61 -2.88
C GLU A 150 -5.20 38.11 -2.87
N ALA A 151 -5.65 37.39 -1.84
CA ALA A 151 -5.50 35.93 -1.77
C ALA A 151 -6.56 35.21 -2.60
N ARG A 152 -6.13 34.22 -3.39
CA ARG A 152 -7.02 33.35 -4.18
C ARG A 152 -6.65 31.89 -4.00
N VAL A 153 -7.67 31.04 -4.01
CA VAL A 153 -7.51 29.58 -3.98
C VAL A 153 -7.13 29.11 -5.38
N VAL A 154 -5.97 28.48 -5.53
CA VAL A 154 -5.46 27.99 -6.82
C VAL A 154 -5.49 26.48 -6.94
N ASN A 155 -5.20 25.75 -5.85
CA ASN A 155 -5.18 24.29 -5.87
C ASN A 155 -5.65 23.71 -4.54
N PRO A 156 -6.97 23.65 -4.31
CA PRO A 156 -7.52 23.13 -3.05
C PRO A 156 -7.25 21.63 -2.88
N ARG A 157 -6.90 20.90 -3.95
CA ARG A 157 -6.50 19.49 -3.86
C ARG A 157 -5.24 19.30 -3.02
N LYS A 158 -4.31 20.27 -2.99
CA LYS A 158 -3.09 20.19 -2.18
C LYS A 158 -3.33 20.42 -0.68
N ASP A 159 -4.50 20.93 -0.30
CA ASP A 159 -4.81 21.21 1.10
C ASP A 159 -4.89 19.92 1.93
N THR A 160 -4.32 19.98 3.13
CA THR A 160 -4.35 18.93 4.15
C THR A 160 -5.47 19.13 5.17
N VAL A 161 -6.21 20.24 5.07
CA VAL A 161 -7.33 20.59 5.96
C VAL A 161 -6.86 20.76 7.41
N SER A 162 -5.73 21.44 7.60
CA SER A 162 -5.15 21.74 8.94
C SER A 162 -6.06 22.60 9.81
N ARG A 163 -6.94 23.39 9.18
CA ARG A 163 -7.80 24.41 9.81
C ARG A 163 -7.04 25.55 10.49
N GLU A 164 -5.76 25.74 10.17
CA GLU A 164 -4.94 26.79 10.78
C GLU A 164 -5.53 28.19 10.59
N CYS A 165 -6.10 28.48 9.42
CA CYS A 165 -6.74 29.77 9.15
C CYS A 165 -7.89 30.12 10.11
N LEU A 166 -8.53 29.13 10.76
CA LEU A 166 -9.62 29.35 11.71
C LEU A 166 -9.13 29.85 13.08
N ARG A 167 -7.83 29.79 13.36
CA ARG A 167 -7.23 30.29 14.60
C ARG A 167 -7.04 31.81 14.62
N HIS A 168 -7.10 32.44 13.45
CA HIS A 168 -6.84 33.85 13.25
C HIS A 168 -8.14 34.64 13.21
N ALA A 169 -8.28 35.64 14.10
CA ALA A 169 -9.50 36.42 14.24
C ALA A 169 -9.84 37.23 12.98
N GLU A 170 -8.81 37.68 12.24
CA GLU A 170 -8.93 38.43 10.99
C GLU A 170 -9.55 37.63 9.83
N PHE A 171 -9.56 36.29 9.91
CA PHE A 171 -10.17 35.41 8.90
C PHE A 171 -11.54 34.89 9.33
N LYS A 172 -11.98 35.21 10.55
CA LYS A 172 -13.31 34.86 11.04
C LYS A 172 -14.37 35.45 10.10
N ASP A 173 -15.34 34.62 9.72
CA ASP A 173 -16.43 34.95 8.79
C ASP A 173 -16.01 35.38 7.36
N LYS A 174 -14.72 35.24 7.02
CA LYS A 174 -14.17 35.45 5.66
C LYS A 174 -13.91 34.15 4.90
N VAL A 175 -13.94 33.01 5.59
CA VAL A 175 -13.53 31.70 5.02
C VAL A 175 -14.46 30.60 5.50
N LYS A 176 -14.87 29.73 4.58
CA LYS A 176 -15.56 28.48 4.86
C LYS A 176 -14.74 27.32 4.31
N LEU A 177 -14.35 26.40 5.19
CA LEU A 177 -13.69 25.15 4.82
C LEU A 177 -14.75 24.05 4.69
N THR A 178 -14.96 23.57 3.48
CA THR A 178 -15.93 22.50 3.18
C THR A 178 -15.27 21.40 2.33
N ARG A 179 -16.08 20.49 1.77
CA ARG A 179 -15.62 19.44 0.87
C ARG A 179 -16.66 19.19 -0.21
N VAL A 180 -16.19 18.87 -1.42
CA VAL A 180 -17.04 18.41 -2.51
C VAL A 180 -17.45 16.96 -2.24
N ARG A 181 -18.74 16.72 -1.93
CA ARG A 181 -19.24 15.47 -1.35
C ARG A 181 -19.12 14.25 -2.27
N ASP A 182 -19.19 14.47 -3.58
CA ASP A 182 -19.17 13.47 -4.63
C ASP A 182 -17.80 13.34 -5.32
N HIS A 183 -16.79 14.09 -4.88
CA HIS A 183 -15.44 14.05 -5.44
C HIS A 183 -14.47 13.33 -4.49
N PHE A 184 -14.15 12.09 -4.82
CA PHE A 184 -13.24 11.23 -4.07
C PHE A 184 -11.83 11.24 -4.68
N ILE A 185 -10.82 11.50 -3.85
CA ILE A 185 -9.41 11.37 -4.20
C ILE A 185 -8.89 10.10 -3.53
N PHE A 186 -8.76 9.03 -4.30
CA PHE A 186 -8.19 7.76 -3.82
C PHE A 186 -6.67 7.81 -3.81
N ASN A 187 -6.07 7.20 -2.79
CA ASN A 187 -4.66 6.81 -2.75
C ASN A 187 -4.58 5.32 -2.47
N VAL A 188 -3.96 4.56 -3.39
CA VAL A 188 -3.88 3.10 -3.33
C VAL A 188 -2.43 2.69 -3.55
N GLU A 189 -1.82 2.16 -2.51
CA GLU A 189 -0.42 1.72 -2.49
C GLU A 189 -0.40 0.19 -2.45
N SER A 190 0.19 -0.41 -3.47
CA SER A 190 0.35 -1.86 -3.56
C SER A 190 1.54 -2.34 -2.73
N VAL A 191 1.47 -3.57 -2.21
CA VAL A 191 2.64 -4.28 -1.66
C VAL A 191 3.52 -4.93 -2.74
N GLY A 192 3.21 -4.71 -4.02
CA GLY A 192 4.03 -5.06 -5.18
C GLY A 192 3.60 -6.33 -5.92
N ALA A 193 2.83 -7.23 -5.30
CA ALA A 193 2.34 -8.45 -5.98
C ALA A 193 1.37 -8.16 -7.13
N ILE A 194 0.60 -7.08 -7.04
CA ILE A 194 -0.36 -6.64 -8.07
C ILE A 194 -0.12 -5.16 -8.35
N PRO A 195 0.06 -4.71 -9.60
CA PRO A 195 0.21 -3.29 -9.91
C PRO A 195 -0.97 -2.45 -9.40
N PRO A 196 -0.74 -1.26 -8.82
CA PRO A 196 -1.80 -0.48 -8.17
C PRO A 196 -2.96 -0.11 -9.11
N GLN A 197 -2.68 0.09 -10.40
CA GLN A 197 -3.70 0.41 -11.42
C GLN A 197 -4.71 -0.71 -11.61
N ARG A 198 -4.37 -1.96 -11.26
CA ARG A 198 -5.28 -3.12 -11.34
C ARG A 198 -6.14 -3.32 -10.10
N LEU A 199 -5.70 -2.84 -8.94
CA LEU A 199 -6.34 -3.14 -7.65
C LEU A 199 -7.78 -2.62 -7.57
N LEU A 200 -8.02 -1.37 -7.94
CA LEU A 200 -9.36 -0.78 -7.90
C LEU A 200 -10.31 -1.45 -8.91
N PRO A 201 -9.95 -1.64 -10.19
CA PRO A 201 -10.77 -2.42 -11.12
C PRO A 201 -11.09 -3.84 -10.63
N ASP A 202 -10.11 -4.55 -10.08
CA ASP A 202 -10.32 -5.91 -9.59
C ASP A 202 -11.23 -5.91 -8.33
N ALA A 203 -11.13 -4.91 -7.45
CA ALA A 203 -12.06 -4.73 -6.33
C ALA A 203 -13.51 -4.46 -6.79
N VAL A 204 -13.70 -3.63 -7.82
CA VAL A 204 -15.03 -3.36 -8.42
C VAL A 204 -15.61 -4.64 -9.02
N LYS A 205 -14.80 -5.47 -9.69
CA LYS A 205 -15.26 -6.78 -10.20
C LYS A 205 -15.76 -7.68 -9.06
N VAL A 206 -15.05 -7.72 -7.93
CA VAL A 206 -15.51 -8.50 -6.76
C VAL A 206 -16.87 -8.01 -6.27
N LEU A 207 -17.11 -6.69 -6.22
CA LEU A 207 -18.41 -6.14 -5.85
C LEU A 207 -19.51 -6.55 -6.84
N ILE A 208 -19.24 -6.47 -8.14
CA ILE A 208 -20.17 -6.91 -9.20
C ILE A 208 -20.51 -8.40 -9.04
N GLU A 209 -19.51 -9.25 -8.82
CA GLU A 209 -19.73 -10.69 -8.65
C GLU A 209 -20.57 -10.99 -7.40
N LYS A 210 -20.38 -10.26 -6.29
CA LYS A 210 -21.25 -10.38 -5.11
C LYS A 210 -22.71 -10.05 -5.44
N CYS A 211 -22.96 -8.98 -6.20
CA CYS A 211 -24.31 -8.63 -6.65
C CYS A 211 -24.92 -9.71 -7.54
N LYS A 212 -24.13 -10.30 -8.45
CA LYS A 212 -24.57 -11.41 -9.32
C LYS A 212 -24.93 -12.67 -8.53
N VAL A 213 -24.15 -13.00 -7.49
CA VAL A 213 -24.45 -14.13 -6.60
C VAL A 213 -25.77 -13.91 -5.88
N LEU A 214 -25.99 -12.71 -5.32
CA LEU A 214 -27.25 -12.37 -4.66
C LEU A 214 -28.44 -12.48 -5.62
N LYS A 215 -28.32 -11.90 -6.83
CA LYS A 215 -29.35 -11.97 -7.87
C LYS A 215 -29.72 -13.40 -8.24
N ARG A 216 -28.73 -14.28 -8.44
CA ARG A 216 -28.96 -15.71 -8.75
C ARG A 216 -29.67 -16.43 -7.61
N SER A 217 -29.25 -16.16 -6.38
CA SER A 217 -29.82 -16.79 -5.19
C SER A 217 -31.31 -16.40 -5.01
N LEU A 218 -31.64 -15.13 -5.24
CA LEU A 218 -33.04 -14.66 -5.21
C LEU A 218 -33.89 -15.28 -6.32
N ALA A 219 -33.35 -15.42 -7.53
CA ALA A 219 -34.06 -16.06 -8.64
C ALA A 219 -34.39 -17.53 -8.35
N GLN A 220 -33.48 -18.27 -7.72
CA GLN A 220 -33.70 -19.67 -7.33
C GLN A 220 -34.79 -19.79 -6.26
N LEU A 221 -34.79 -18.90 -5.26
CA LEU A 221 -35.84 -18.89 -4.22
C LEU A 221 -37.23 -18.64 -4.82
N ASN A 222 -37.35 -17.71 -5.76
CA ASN A 222 -38.62 -17.40 -6.40
C ASN A 222 -39.14 -18.50 -7.33
N GLN A 223 -38.29 -19.41 -7.80
CA GLN A 223 -38.69 -20.59 -8.57
C GLN A 223 -39.06 -21.78 -7.69
N SER A 224 -38.73 -21.72 -6.40
CA SER A 224 -38.95 -22.79 -5.42
C SER A 224 -40.25 -22.61 -4.62
N ASN A 225 -40.96 -21.50 -4.82
CA ASN A 225 -42.30 -21.18 -4.30
C ASN A 225 -43.30 -21.19 -5.46
#